data_AF-A0A2A2EQV2-F1
#
_entry.id   AF-A0A2A2EQV2-F1
#
_cell.length_a   1.000
_cell.length_b   1.000
_cell.length_c   1.000
_cell.angle_alpha   90.00
_cell.angle_beta   90.00
_cell.angle_gamma   90.00
#
_symmetry.space_group_name_H-M   'P 1'
#
loop_
_entity.id
_entity.type
_entity.pdbx_description
1 polymer ?
#
loop_
_entity_poly.entity_id
_entity_poly.type
_entity_poly.pdbx_seq_one_letter_code
_entity_poly.pdbx_strand_id
1 'polypeptide(L)'
;MAARAANKAGGRVARGARKPGSAGVDRTGKDFTPRTKRELDAENAARNGGVNRCENCGVEVVPGQRSQRGVTPPPNERHRDHIISKAKGGDGTFENGEVLCRTCNLNKRDN
;
A
#
# COMPACT_ATOMS: atom_id res chain seq x y z
N MET A 1 19.42 -37.06 10.70
CA MET A 1 18.13 -36.83 11.38
C MET A 1 17.75 -35.36 11.19
N ALA A 2 16.58 -35.14 10.58
CA ALA A 2 15.77 -33.92 10.45
C ALA A 2 16.45 -32.57 10.11
N ALA A 3 16.36 -32.19 8.83
CA ALA A 3 16.53 -30.81 8.37
C ALA A 3 15.44 -29.90 8.98
N ARG A 4 15.84 -28.75 9.52
CA ARG A 4 14.93 -27.69 9.97
C ARG A 4 14.24 -27.07 8.76
N ALA A 5 12.98 -27.44 8.54
CA ALA A 5 12.12 -26.82 7.54
C ALA A 5 11.87 -25.34 7.91
N ALA A 6 12.21 -24.45 6.99
CA ALA A 6 11.91 -23.03 7.08
C ALA A 6 10.38 -22.81 7.06
N ASN A 7 9.87 -22.13 8.08
CA ASN A 7 8.48 -21.67 8.15
C ASN A 7 8.25 -20.60 7.06
N LYS A 8 7.86 -21.06 5.86
CA LYS A 8 7.41 -20.17 4.77
C LYS A 8 5.95 -19.81 4.99
N ALA A 9 5.67 -19.05 6.06
CA ALA A 9 4.37 -18.44 6.29
C ALA A 9 4.25 -17.13 5.49
N GLY A 10 4.25 -17.26 4.16
CA GLY A 10 3.87 -16.21 3.22
C GLY A 10 2.55 -16.60 2.56
N GLY A 11 1.53 -16.88 3.38
CA GLY A 11 0.19 -17.17 2.88
C GLY A 11 -0.27 -16.00 2.03
N ARG A 12 -0.52 -16.22 0.75
CA ARG A 12 -1.26 -15.30 -0.11
C ARG A 12 -2.64 -15.15 0.52
N VAL A 13 -2.80 -14.15 1.38
CA VAL A 13 -4.13 -13.71 1.81
C VAL A 13 -4.90 -13.47 0.52
N ALA A 14 -6.06 -14.10 0.39
CA ALA A 14 -6.92 -13.94 -0.78
C ALA A 14 -6.99 -12.46 -1.12
N ARG A 15 -6.71 -12.09 -2.38
CA ARG A 15 -6.67 -10.72 -2.89
C ARG A 15 -8.09 -10.12 -2.86
N GLY A 16 -8.61 -9.88 -1.66
CA GLY A 16 -9.92 -9.34 -1.42
C GLY A 16 -9.96 -7.90 -1.90
N ALA A 17 -10.31 -7.72 -3.17
CA ALA A 17 -10.68 -6.47 -3.84
C ALA A 17 -9.63 -5.35 -3.79
N ARG A 18 -8.42 -5.58 -4.30
CA ARG A 18 -7.58 -4.44 -4.72
C ARG A 18 -8.28 -3.79 -5.91
N LYS A 19 -8.42 -2.46 -5.88
CA LYS A 19 -9.02 -1.71 -6.99
C LYS A 19 -8.25 -1.99 -8.29
N PRO A 20 -8.90 -1.91 -9.47
CA PRO A 20 -8.21 -2.09 -10.74
C PRO A 20 -7.19 -0.97 -11.02
N GLY A 21 -7.33 0.18 -10.36
CA GLY A 21 -6.59 1.40 -10.64
C GLY A 21 -7.24 2.21 -11.76
N SER A 22 -6.88 3.48 -11.85
CA SER A 22 -7.37 4.40 -12.90
C SER A 22 -6.22 5.16 -13.55
N ALA A 23 -6.41 5.53 -14.81
CA ALA A 23 -5.45 6.25 -15.64
C ALA A 23 -6.18 7.07 -16.72
N GLY A 24 -5.55 8.15 -17.19
CA GLY A 24 -6.08 8.96 -18.29
C GLY A 24 -7.31 9.81 -17.94
N VAL A 25 -7.62 9.97 -16.66
CA VAL A 25 -8.71 10.83 -16.15
C VAL A 25 -8.15 12.12 -15.55
N ASP A 26 -9.01 12.93 -14.95
CA ASP A 26 -8.63 14.10 -14.17
C ASP A 26 -7.55 13.75 -13.13
N ARG A 27 -6.53 14.61 -13.03
CA ARG A 27 -5.34 14.42 -12.17
C ARG A 27 -4.37 13.30 -12.59
N THR A 28 -4.38 12.88 -13.85
CA THR A 28 -3.30 12.07 -14.44
C THR A 28 -1.91 12.62 -14.11
N GLY A 29 -1.01 11.76 -13.64
CA GLY A 29 0.37 12.12 -13.27
C GLY A 29 0.51 13.00 -12.02
N LYS A 30 -0.59 13.30 -11.31
CA LYS A 30 -0.56 14.08 -10.07
C LYS A 30 -0.42 13.19 -8.83
N ASP A 31 0.08 13.79 -7.76
CA ASP A 31 0.07 13.17 -6.44
C ASP A 31 -1.34 13.16 -5.83
N PHE A 32 -1.55 12.21 -4.91
CA PHE A 32 -2.75 12.18 -4.08
C PHE A 32 -2.85 13.43 -3.21
N THR A 33 -4.06 14.00 -3.16
CA THR A 33 -4.35 15.10 -2.24
C THR A 33 -4.38 14.60 -0.79
N PRO A 34 -4.22 15.48 0.22
CA PRO A 34 -4.41 15.11 1.63
C PRO A 34 -5.80 14.52 1.91
N ARG A 35 -6.83 14.99 1.19
CA ARG A 35 -8.18 14.43 1.27
C ARG A 35 -8.20 12.98 0.76
N THR A 36 -7.70 12.73 -0.45
CA THR A 36 -7.62 11.39 -1.04
C THR A 36 -6.87 10.41 -0.14
N LYS A 37 -5.75 10.83 0.47
CA LYS A 37 -5.00 9.99 1.41
C LYS A 37 -5.84 9.57 2.63
N ARG A 38 -6.66 10.49 3.18
CA ARG A 38 -7.57 10.20 4.30
C ARG A 38 -8.71 9.26 3.88
N GLU A 39 -9.27 9.45 2.69
CA GLU A 39 -10.31 8.58 2.15
C GLU A 39 -9.77 7.16 1.96
N LEU A 40 -8.56 6.99 1.41
CA LEU A 40 -7.91 5.68 1.25
C LEU A 40 -7.72 4.96 2.60
N ASP A 41 -7.24 5.69 3.60
CA ASP A 41 -7.06 5.15 4.94
C ASP A 41 -8.38 4.74 5.60
N ALA A 42 -9.45 5.50 5.37
CA ALA A 42 -10.77 5.26 5.93
C ALA A 42 -11.45 4.06 5.26
N GLU A 43 -11.40 3.96 3.93
CA GLU A 43 -11.91 2.79 3.19
C GLU A 43 -11.17 1.53 3.62
N ASN A 44 -9.84 1.60 3.68
CA ASN A 44 -9.03 0.45 4.07
C ASN A 44 -9.35 0.01 5.50
N ALA A 45 -9.49 0.95 6.45
CA ALA A 45 -9.92 0.63 7.81
C ALA A 45 -11.32 0.01 7.86
N ALA A 46 -12.29 0.60 7.16
CA ALA A 46 -13.68 0.12 7.14
C ALA A 46 -13.78 -1.33 6.63
N ARG A 47 -12.97 -1.68 5.63
CA ARG A 47 -12.91 -3.04 5.07
C ARG A 47 -12.19 -4.06 5.97
N ASN A 48 -11.40 -3.60 6.94
CA ASN A 48 -10.51 -4.43 7.74
C ASN A 48 -10.83 -4.34 9.25
N GLY A 49 -12.08 -4.07 9.61
CA GLY A 49 -12.52 -4.07 11.02
C GLY A 49 -11.97 -2.91 11.85
N GLY A 50 -11.73 -1.75 11.21
CA GLY A 50 -11.26 -0.53 11.87
C GLY A 50 -9.75 -0.31 11.84
N VAL A 51 -8.96 -1.30 11.40
CA VAL A 51 -7.50 -1.19 11.29
C VAL A 51 -7.04 -1.11 9.84
N ASN A 52 -5.94 -0.42 9.57
CA ASN A 52 -5.40 -0.40 8.21
C ASN A 52 -4.56 -1.66 7.95
N ARG A 53 -4.76 -2.31 6.80
CA ARG A 53 -3.99 -3.47 6.34
C ARG A 53 -3.43 -3.24 4.95
N CYS A 54 -2.22 -3.74 4.72
CA CYS A 54 -1.57 -3.74 3.43
C CYS A 54 -2.41 -4.54 2.42
N GLU A 55 -2.80 -3.93 1.31
CA GLU A 55 -3.63 -4.57 0.29
C GLU A 55 -2.88 -5.65 -0.51
N ASN A 56 -1.55 -5.69 -0.42
CA ASN A 56 -0.74 -6.72 -1.08
C ASN A 56 -0.49 -7.97 -0.21
N CYS A 57 -0.11 -7.79 1.06
CA CYS A 57 0.28 -8.91 1.95
C CYS A 57 -0.62 -9.11 3.17
N GLY A 58 -1.59 -8.22 3.41
CA GLY A 58 -2.56 -8.34 4.50
C GLY A 58 -2.05 -7.96 5.89
N VAL A 59 -0.76 -7.60 6.05
CA VAL A 59 -0.22 -7.17 7.36
C VAL A 59 -0.88 -5.87 7.82
N GLU A 60 -1.15 -5.76 9.12
CA GLU A 60 -1.57 -4.51 9.72
C GLU A 60 -0.45 -3.46 9.63
N VAL A 61 -0.82 -2.25 9.22
CA VAL A 61 0.13 -1.15 9.01
C VAL A 61 -0.03 -0.05 10.05
N VAL A 62 1.09 0.51 10.47
CA VAL A 62 1.13 1.63 11.41
C VAL A 62 1.18 2.97 10.67
N PRO A 63 0.67 4.07 11.24
CA PRO A 63 0.74 5.38 10.60
C PRO A 63 2.17 5.78 10.22
N GLY A 64 2.31 6.34 9.00
CA GLY A 64 3.58 6.87 8.51
C GLY A 64 4.13 7.98 9.39
N GLN A 65 5.42 7.93 9.67
CA GLN A 65 6.14 8.95 10.42
C GLN A 65 6.84 9.92 9.46
N ARG A 66 7.10 11.14 9.94
CA ARG A 66 7.95 12.07 9.19
C ARG A 66 9.37 11.48 9.12
N SER A 67 9.95 11.49 7.91
CA SER A 67 11.33 11.05 7.71
C SER A 67 12.30 11.84 8.59
N GLN A 68 13.16 11.12 9.31
CA GLN A 68 14.20 11.67 10.17
C GLN A 68 15.54 11.06 9.77
N ARG A 69 16.58 11.88 9.66
CA ARG A 69 17.92 11.43 9.28
C ARG A 69 18.42 10.40 10.30
N GLY A 70 18.90 9.27 9.81
CA GLY A 70 19.42 8.18 10.65
C GLY A 70 18.35 7.24 11.23
N VAL A 71 17.06 7.53 11.03
CA VAL A 71 15.96 6.67 11.50
C VAL A 71 15.42 5.86 10.34
N THR A 72 15.43 4.54 10.48
CA THR A 72 14.78 3.63 9.52
C THR A 72 13.36 3.37 10.00
N PRO A 73 12.33 3.73 9.21
CA PRO A 73 10.94 3.47 9.59
C PRO A 73 10.64 1.96 9.67
N PRO A 74 9.62 1.56 10.44
CA PRO A 74 9.25 0.16 10.57
C PRO A 74 8.81 -0.45 9.22
N PRO A 75 8.99 -1.77 9.01
CA PRO A 75 8.67 -2.43 7.74
C PRO A 75 7.16 -2.43 7.43
N ASN A 76 6.31 -2.30 8.45
CA ASN A 76 4.86 -2.18 8.34
C ASN A 76 4.37 -0.72 8.39
N GLU A 77 5.25 0.27 8.14
CA GLU A 77 4.80 1.66 7.98
C GLU A 77 3.82 1.76 6.80
N ARG A 78 2.74 2.53 6.99
CA ARG A 78 1.67 2.75 6.01
C ARG A 78 2.10 3.73 4.91
N HIS A 79 2.10 3.25 3.68
CA HIS A 79 2.26 4.03 2.46
C HIS A 79 0.95 4.07 1.68
N ARG A 80 0.75 5.16 0.94
CA ARG A 80 -0.32 5.28 -0.06
C ARG A 80 0.36 5.40 -1.40
N ASP A 81 0.11 4.44 -2.25
CA ASP A 81 0.77 4.35 -3.54
C ASP A 81 -0.26 4.25 -4.66
N HIS A 82 0.21 4.53 -5.88
CA HIS A 82 -0.59 4.42 -7.08
C HIS A 82 -0.64 2.98 -7.57
N ILE A 83 -1.83 2.42 -7.82
CA ILE A 83 -2.00 1.08 -8.38
C ILE A 83 -1.39 1.04 -9.79
N ILE A 84 -1.80 1.98 -10.65
CA ILE A 84 -1.15 2.29 -11.93
C ILE A 84 -0.16 3.43 -11.67
N SER A 85 1.13 3.22 -11.97
CA SER A 85 2.15 4.23 -11.67
C SER A 85 1.96 5.53 -12.48
N LYS A 86 2.39 6.66 -11.93
CA LYS A 86 2.36 7.96 -12.63
C LYS A 86 3.08 7.92 -13.98
N ALA A 87 4.19 7.20 -14.06
CA ALA A 87 4.95 7.02 -15.30
C ALA A 87 4.17 6.25 -16.39
N LYS A 88 3.21 5.41 -15.99
CA LYS A 88 2.32 4.66 -16.88
C LYS A 88 0.96 5.38 -17.07
N GLY A 89 0.87 6.66 -16.73
CA GLY A 89 -0.35 7.47 -16.89
C GLY A 89 -1.37 7.33 -15.76
N GLY A 90 -1.00 6.71 -14.63
CA GLY A 90 -1.87 6.63 -13.47
C GLY A 90 -2.20 8.00 -12.88
N ASP A 91 -3.44 8.16 -12.43
CA ASP A 91 -3.92 9.42 -11.87
C ASP A 91 -3.85 9.48 -10.33
N GLY A 92 -3.92 10.69 -9.79
CA GLY A 92 -3.92 10.94 -8.35
C GLY A 92 -5.30 10.96 -7.70
N THR A 93 -6.27 10.20 -8.23
CA THR A 93 -7.62 10.07 -7.64
C THR A 93 -7.70 8.90 -6.65
N PHE A 94 -8.84 8.78 -5.99
CA PHE A 94 -9.09 7.71 -5.03
C PHE A 94 -9.07 6.31 -5.68
N GLU A 95 -9.56 6.17 -6.90
CA GLU A 95 -9.67 4.89 -7.60
C GLU A 95 -8.31 4.27 -7.90
N ASN A 96 -7.29 5.10 -8.10
CA ASN A 96 -5.92 4.66 -8.32
C ASN A 96 -5.08 4.52 -7.05
N GLY A 97 -5.64 4.76 -5.86
CA GLY A 97 -4.91 4.70 -4.61
C GLY A 97 -5.04 3.35 -3.90
N GLU A 98 -3.96 2.90 -3.27
CA GLU A 98 -3.92 1.71 -2.41
C GLU A 98 -3.08 1.95 -1.15
N VAL A 99 -3.38 1.18 -0.09
CA VAL A 99 -2.62 1.15 1.16
C VAL A 99 -1.63 -0.02 1.14
N LEU A 100 -0.33 0.28 1.27
CA LEU A 100 0.75 -0.70 1.30
C LEU A 100 1.60 -0.55 2.56
N CYS A 101 2.20 -1.66 3.02
CA CYS A 101 3.31 -1.59 3.95
C CYS A 101 4.58 -1.12 3.24
N ARG A 102 5.54 -0.57 4.01
CA ARG A 102 6.84 -0.13 3.50
C ARG A 102 7.55 -1.19 2.66
N THR A 103 7.59 -2.44 3.13
CA THR A 103 8.24 -3.53 2.38
C THR A 103 7.59 -3.76 1.02
N CYS A 104 6.26 -3.87 0.94
CA CYS A 104 5.58 -4.07 -0.33
C CYS A 104 5.68 -2.84 -1.25
N ASN A 105 5.61 -1.64 -0.69
CA ASN A 105 5.76 -0.39 -1.43
C ASN A 105 7.17 -0.27 -2.05
N LEU A 106 8.22 -0.63 -1.32
CA LEU A 106 9.58 -0.63 -1.85
C LEU A 106 9.77 -1.67 -2.94
N ASN A 107 9.28 -2.90 -2.74
CA ASN A 107 9.35 -3.95 -3.77
C ASN A 107 8.57 -3.59 -5.06
N LYS A 108 7.56 -2.72 -4.95
CA LYS A 108 6.80 -2.21 -6.10
C LYS A 108 7.56 -1.18 -6.93
N ARG A 109 8.55 -0.48 -6.35
CA ARG A 109 9.36 0.50 -7.08
C ARG A 109 10.33 -0.14 -8.09
N ASP A 110 10.66 -1.41 -7.91
CA ASP A 110 11.66 -2.10 -8.72
C ASP A 110 11.07 -2.79 -9.98
N ASN A 111 9.86 -2.43 -10.44
CA ASN A 111 9.19 -2.98 -11.64
C ASN A 111 8.40 -1.96 -12.47
#